data_AF-A0A8S8YWJ0-F1
#
_entry.id   AF-A0A8S8YWJ0-F1
#
_cell.length_a   1.000
_cell.length_b   1.000
_cell.length_c   1.000
_cell.angle_alpha   90.00
_cell.angle_beta   90.00
_cell.angle_gamma   90.00
#
_symmetry.space_group_name_H-M   'P 1'
#
loop_
_entity.id
_entity.type
_entity.pdbx_description
1 polymer ?
#
loop_
_entity_poly.entity_id
_entity_poly.type
_entity_poly.pdbx_seq_one_letter_code
_entity_poly.pdbx_strand_id
1 'polypeptide(L)'
;MQKKNLLNHEKSSFNSITGIDCSWVLAEQVFQENFTGASRKLPPLLAGNPVNYSKINKLTTVEAIAGAAFILGDEILSQKLLEKFNWGHTFLELNENLLRDYQNATSEEQVIQIIREYGYEYN
;
A
#
# COMPACT_ATOMS: atom_id res chain seq x y z
N MET A 1 16.51 -11.32 1.20
CA MET A 1 16.44 -10.13 2.09
C MET A 1 14.97 -9.79 2.29
N GLN A 2 14.52 -9.62 3.53
CA GLN A 2 13.13 -9.25 3.81
C GLN A 2 12.87 -7.85 3.23
N LYS A 3 11.82 -7.68 2.42
CA LYS A 3 11.49 -6.39 1.80
C LYS A 3 11.01 -5.43 2.91
N LYS A 4 11.63 -4.25 2.99
CA LYS A 4 11.28 -3.18 3.95
C LYS A 4 9.89 -2.60 3.65
N ASN A 5 9.14 -2.24 4.69
CA ASN A 5 7.88 -1.51 4.54
C ASN A 5 8.15 -0.07 4.10
N LEU A 6 7.16 0.51 3.41
CA LEU A 6 7.16 1.92 3.06
C LEU A 6 6.93 2.78 4.31
N LEU A 7 7.82 3.74 4.57
CA LEU A 7 7.70 4.68 5.69
C LEU A 7 7.68 6.13 5.18
N ASN A 8 6.86 6.97 5.80
CA ASN A 8 6.68 8.37 5.40
C ASN A 8 7.97 9.19 5.43
N HIS A 9 8.83 8.96 6.44
CA HIS A 9 10.10 9.69 6.56
C HIS A 9 11.06 9.44 5.39
N GLU A 10 10.84 8.36 4.61
CA GLU A 10 11.64 8.06 3.43
C GLU A 10 11.19 8.85 2.20
N LYS A 11 10.11 9.65 2.26
CA LYS A 11 9.55 10.36 1.09
C LYS A 11 10.55 11.20 0.31
N SER A 12 11.53 11.81 0.97
CA SER A 12 12.59 12.61 0.32
C SER A 12 13.58 11.76 -0.47
N SER A 13 13.58 10.44 -0.25
CA SER A 13 14.43 9.48 -0.97
C SER A 13 13.78 8.98 -2.26
N PHE A 14 12.53 9.37 -2.54
CA PHE A 14 11.78 8.92 -3.70
C PHE A 14 11.33 10.11 -4.55
N ASN A 15 11.41 9.96 -5.88
CA ASN A 15 10.94 10.97 -6.82
C ASN A 15 9.63 10.55 -7.51
N SER A 16 9.26 9.28 -7.41
CA SER A 16 8.08 8.71 -8.07
C SER A 16 7.67 7.39 -7.42
N ILE A 17 6.39 7.03 -7.58
CA ILE A 17 5.86 5.70 -7.28
C ILE A 17 5.64 4.97 -8.61
N THR A 18 6.13 3.73 -8.72
CA THR A 18 5.98 2.91 -9.92
C THR A 18 5.10 1.70 -9.61
N GLY A 19 3.93 1.62 -10.25
CA GLY A 19 3.09 0.42 -10.23
C GLY A 19 3.44 -0.51 -11.38
N ILE A 20 3.59 -1.80 -11.10
CA ILE A 20 3.79 -2.84 -12.11
C ILE A 20 2.46 -3.56 -12.28
N ASP A 21 1.76 -3.27 -13.37
CA ASP A 21 0.45 -3.85 -13.65
C ASP A 21 0.59 -5.22 -14.31
N CYS A 22 0.16 -6.25 -13.59
CA CYS A 22 0.17 -7.63 -14.07
C CYS A 22 -0.99 -8.42 -13.46
N SER A 23 -1.35 -9.54 -14.10
CA SER A 23 -2.35 -10.43 -13.51
C SER A 23 -1.78 -11.11 -12.26
N TRP A 24 -2.65 -11.47 -11.31
CA TRP A 24 -2.24 -12.21 -10.10
C TRP A 24 -1.56 -13.55 -10.41
N VAL A 25 -1.90 -14.16 -11.55
CA VAL A 25 -1.28 -15.41 -12.02
C VAL A 25 0.19 -15.21 -12.36
N LEU A 26 0.56 -14.02 -12.84
CA LEU A 26 1.93 -13.69 -13.26
C LEU A 26 2.71 -12.91 -12.19
N ALA A 27 2.03 -12.37 -11.18
CA ALA A 27 2.63 -11.49 -10.19
C ALA A 27 3.85 -12.12 -9.50
N GLU A 28 3.76 -13.38 -9.05
CA GLU A 28 4.89 -14.04 -8.39
C GLU A 28 6.13 -14.12 -9.28
N GLN A 29 5.95 -14.46 -10.56
CA GLN A 29 7.05 -14.53 -11.51
C GLN A 29 7.60 -13.13 -11.85
N VAL A 30 6.71 -12.16 -12.08
CA VAL A 30 7.12 -10.79 -12.41
C VAL A 30 7.89 -10.15 -11.26
N PHE A 31 7.47 -10.36 -10.00
CA PHE A 31 8.14 -9.80 -8.82
C PHE A 31 9.41 -10.56 -8.38
N GLN A 32 9.78 -11.64 -9.07
CA GLN A 32 11.11 -12.25 -8.96
C GLN A 32 12.16 -11.51 -9.78
N GLU A 33 11.75 -10.71 -10.77
CA GLU A 33 12.64 -9.88 -11.57
C GLU A 33 13.21 -8.71 -10.76
N ASN A 34 14.42 -8.28 -11.13
CA ASN A 34 15.06 -7.12 -10.52
C ASN A 34 14.58 -5.83 -11.20
N PHE A 35 13.73 -5.08 -10.51
CA PHE A 35 13.35 -3.74 -10.91
C PHE A 35 14.36 -2.72 -10.39
N THR A 36 14.66 -1.70 -11.21
CA THR A 36 15.45 -0.56 -10.78
C THR A 36 14.65 0.32 -9.83
N GLY A 37 15.32 0.89 -8.82
CA GLY A 37 14.71 1.75 -7.81
C GLY A 37 14.68 1.14 -6.41
N ALA A 38 14.08 1.87 -5.48
CA ALA A 38 13.98 1.45 -4.09
C ALA A 38 12.74 0.58 -3.87
N SER A 39 12.92 -0.73 -3.79
CA SER A 39 11.80 -1.65 -3.52
C SER A 39 11.28 -1.45 -2.09
N ARG A 40 9.97 -1.20 -1.96
CA ARG A 40 9.24 -1.12 -0.68
C ARG A 40 7.98 -1.97 -0.75
N LYS A 41 7.65 -2.61 0.38
CA LYS A 41 6.40 -3.34 0.59
C LYS A 41 5.38 -2.38 1.19
N LEU A 42 4.13 -2.47 0.76
CA LEU A 42 3.05 -1.83 1.50
C LEU A 42 2.71 -2.69 2.72
N PRO A 43 2.54 -2.07 3.90
CA PRO A 43 1.95 -2.80 5.02
C PRO A 43 0.52 -3.28 4.65
N PRO A 44 -0.01 -4.28 5.36
CA PRO A 44 -1.32 -4.86 5.09
C PRO A 44 -2.43 -3.83 4.96
N LEU A 45 -3.14 -3.87 3.83
CA LEU A 45 -4.30 -3.03 3.58
C LEU A 45 -5.44 -3.90 3.02
N LEU A 46 -6.66 -3.50 3.30
CA LEU A 46 -7.87 -4.14 2.82
C LEU A 46 -8.24 -3.57 1.43
N ALA A 47 -8.59 -4.45 0.51
CA ALA A 47 -9.10 -4.04 -0.79
C ALA A 47 -10.50 -3.41 -0.68
N GLY A 48 -10.69 -2.22 -1.27
CA GLY A 48 -11.99 -1.60 -1.49
C GLY A 48 -12.62 -1.96 -2.84
N ASN A 49 -11.83 -2.53 -3.77
CA ASN A 49 -12.33 -2.94 -5.08
C ASN A 49 -13.40 -4.05 -4.99
N PRO A 50 -14.40 -4.09 -5.90
CA PRO A 50 -15.51 -5.05 -5.82
C PRO A 50 -15.10 -6.53 -5.98
N VAL A 51 -13.97 -6.81 -6.63
CA VAL A 51 -13.53 -8.18 -6.92
C VAL A 51 -12.95 -8.84 -5.67
N ASN A 52 -12.25 -8.07 -4.85
CA ASN A 52 -11.52 -8.56 -3.68
C ASN A 52 -11.91 -7.82 -2.41
N TYR A 53 -13.11 -7.24 -2.35
CA TYR A 53 -13.58 -6.44 -1.23
C TYR A 53 -13.23 -7.09 0.13
N SER A 54 -12.65 -6.28 1.01
CA SER A 54 -12.15 -6.61 2.35
C SER A 54 -11.12 -7.74 2.42
N LYS A 55 -10.56 -8.21 1.30
CA LYS A 55 -9.43 -9.15 1.34
C LYS A 55 -8.13 -8.37 1.55
N ILE A 56 -7.31 -8.87 2.48
CA ILE A 56 -6.00 -8.31 2.79
C ILE A 56 -5.06 -8.49 1.59
N ASN A 57 -4.33 -7.42 1.23
CA ASN A 57 -3.26 -7.39 0.21
C ASN A 57 -3.70 -7.75 -1.22
N LYS A 58 -5.00 -7.85 -1.50
CA LYS A 58 -5.55 -8.09 -2.84
C LYS A 58 -5.96 -6.77 -3.52
N LEU A 59 -5.06 -5.80 -3.42
CA LEU A 59 -5.22 -4.45 -3.96
C LEU A 59 -5.10 -4.46 -5.47
N THR A 60 -5.90 -3.64 -6.14
CA THR A 60 -5.64 -3.22 -7.52
C THR A 60 -4.36 -2.38 -7.60
N THR A 61 -3.79 -2.25 -8.79
CA THR A 61 -2.63 -1.38 -9.03
C THR A 61 -2.89 0.06 -8.59
N VAL A 62 -4.11 0.59 -8.79
CA VAL A 62 -4.46 1.95 -8.34
C VAL A 62 -4.55 2.05 -6.82
N GLU A 63 -5.14 1.07 -6.12
CA GLU A 63 -5.19 1.06 -4.66
C GLU A 63 -3.79 0.97 -4.04
N ALA A 64 -2.89 0.17 -4.64
CA ALA A 64 -1.51 0.09 -4.18
C ALA A 64 -0.79 1.45 -4.34
N ILE A 65 -0.91 2.10 -5.49
CA ILE A 65 -0.30 3.43 -5.70
C ILE A 65 -0.93 4.47 -4.76
N ALA A 66 -2.26 4.45 -4.59
CA ALA A 66 -2.97 5.39 -3.73
C ALA A 66 -2.60 5.18 -2.24
N GLY A 67 -2.50 3.94 -1.78
CA GLY A 67 -2.03 3.62 -0.43
C GLY A 67 -0.59 4.06 -0.20
N ALA A 68 0.30 3.87 -1.17
CA ALA A 68 1.67 4.36 -1.11
C ALA A 68 1.73 5.89 -1.03
N ALA A 69 0.96 6.59 -1.88
CA ALA A 69 0.87 8.06 -1.87
C ALA A 69 0.38 8.58 -0.51
N PHE A 70 -0.65 7.95 0.05
CA PHE A 70 -1.19 8.31 1.36
C PHE A 70 -0.14 8.15 2.47
N ILE A 71 0.53 7.00 2.55
CA ILE A 71 1.55 6.71 3.57
C ILE A 71 2.73 7.70 3.45
N LEU A 72 3.07 8.14 2.24
CA LEU A 72 4.11 9.16 1.99
C LEU A 72 3.64 10.60 2.25
N GLY A 73 2.40 10.80 2.69
CA GLY A 73 1.84 12.11 3.06
C GLY A 73 1.13 12.86 1.94
N ASP A 74 0.95 12.27 0.75
CA ASP A 74 0.22 12.87 -0.37
C ASP A 74 -1.21 12.31 -0.48
N GLU A 75 -2.04 12.70 0.48
CA GLU A 75 -3.44 12.28 0.58
C GLU A 75 -4.28 12.80 -0.58
N ILE A 76 -3.95 13.99 -1.09
CA ILE A 76 -4.64 14.61 -2.22
C ILE A 76 -4.43 13.77 -3.48
N LEU A 77 -3.20 13.33 -3.74
CA LEU A 77 -2.92 12.41 -4.85
C LEU A 77 -3.64 11.07 -4.67
N SER A 78 -3.60 10.51 -3.45
CA SER A 78 -4.31 9.27 -3.11
C SER A 78 -5.80 9.37 -3.47
N GLN A 79 -6.46 10.44 -3.02
CA GLN A 79 -7.87 10.70 -3.31
C GLN A 79 -8.13 10.87 -4.82
N LYS A 80 -7.36 11.72 -5.50
CA LYS A 80 -7.52 11.96 -6.96
C LYS A 80 -7.34 10.72 -7.81
N LEU A 81 -6.48 9.78 -7.40
CA LEU A 81 -6.29 8.51 -8.09
C LEU A 81 -7.56 7.65 -7.99
N LEU A 82 -8.16 7.59 -6.80
CA LEU A 82 -9.30 6.74 -6.50
C LEU A 82 -10.64 7.33 -6.96
N GLU A 83 -10.78 8.64 -7.03
CA GLU A 83 -12.00 9.35 -7.51
C GLU A 83 -12.43 8.96 -8.93
N LYS A 84 -11.50 8.42 -9.73
CA LYS A 84 -11.80 7.90 -11.08
C LYS A 84 -12.64 6.61 -11.07
N PHE A 85 -12.77 5.98 -9.90
CA PHE A 85 -13.47 4.72 -9.69
C PHE A 85 -14.66 4.97 -8.77
N ASN A 86 -15.84 4.52 -9.18
CA ASN A 86 -17.06 4.67 -8.37
C ASN A 86 -16.95 4.02 -6.98
N TRP A 87 -16.12 2.98 -6.82
CA TRP A 87 -15.81 2.30 -5.56
C TRP A 87 -14.55 2.83 -4.86
N GLY A 88 -13.84 3.81 -5.44
CA GLY A 88 -12.53 4.25 -4.93
C GLY A 88 -12.57 4.79 -3.50
N HIS A 89 -13.65 5.49 -3.13
CA HIS A 89 -13.89 5.99 -1.77
C HIS A 89 -13.87 4.87 -0.73
N THR A 90 -14.40 3.69 -1.08
CA THR A 90 -14.49 2.52 -0.20
C THR A 90 -13.10 2.05 0.27
N PHE A 91 -12.05 2.16 -0.56
CA PHE A 91 -10.70 1.81 -0.13
C PHE A 91 -10.18 2.73 0.97
N LEU A 92 -10.42 4.04 0.86
CA LEU A 92 -9.99 5.01 1.86
C LEU A 92 -10.77 4.84 3.17
N GLU A 93 -12.09 4.68 3.08
CA GLU A 93 -12.96 4.48 4.25
C GLU A 93 -12.61 3.19 5.00
N LEU A 94 -12.38 2.10 4.27
CA LEU A 94 -12.06 0.80 4.87
C LEU A 94 -10.72 0.79 5.60
N ASN A 95 -9.77 1.63 5.17
CA ASN A 95 -8.41 1.67 5.69
C ASN A 95 -8.08 2.99 6.41
N GLU A 96 -9.06 3.83 6.75
CA GLU A 96 -8.81 5.19 7.23
C GLU A 96 -7.83 5.21 8.41
N ASN A 97 -8.14 4.48 9.49
CA ASN A 97 -7.29 4.43 10.67
C ASN A 97 -5.92 3.77 10.37
N LEU A 98 -5.89 2.67 9.61
CA LEU A 98 -4.65 1.99 9.22
C LEU A 98 -3.71 2.90 8.43
N LEU A 99 -4.23 3.62 7.43
CA LEU A 99 -3.45 4.53 6.61
C LEU A 99 -2.90 5.69 7.44
N ARG A 100 -3.68 6.22 8.40
CA ARG A 100 -3.22 7.23 9.35
C ARG A 100 -2.11 6.70 10.26
N ASP A 101 -2.29 5.52 10.81
CA ASP A 101 -1.29 4.89 11.70
C ASP A 101 0.01 4.61 10.94
N TYR A 102 -0.07 4.07 9.71
CA TYR A 102 1.09 3.83 8.86
C TYR A 102 1.80 5.11 8.41
N GLN A 103 1.05 6.18 8.10
CA GLN A 103 1.63 7.49 7.76
C GLN A 103 2.42 8.09 8.92
N ASN A 104 2.01 7.80 10.17
CA ASN A 104 2.67 8.26 11.39
C ASN A 104 3.79 7.32 11.88
N ALA A 105 3.89 6.10 11.33
CA ALA A 105 4.92 5.15 11.71
C ALA A 105 6.32 5.64 11.30
N THR A 106 7.25 5.53 12.23
CA THR A 106 8.64 5.98 12.09
C THR A 106 9.65 4.84 11.97
N SER A 107 9.22 3.59 12.22
CA SER A 107 10.07 2.41 12.14
C SER A 107 9.31 1.15 11.71
N GLU A 108 10.06 0.14 11.28
CA GLU A 108 9.53 -1.19 10.95
C GLU A 108 8.85 -1.85 12.16
N GLU A 109 9.40 -1.66 13.36
CA GLU A 109 8.84 -2.18 14.60
C GLU A 109 7.47 -1.56 14.91
N GLN A 110 7.30 -0.26 14.65
CA GLN A 110 6.00 0.40 14.79
C GLN A 110 4.99 -0.14 13.76
N VAL A 111 5.41 -0.35 12.52
CA VAL A 111 4.55 -0.97 11.49
C VAL A 111 4.11 -2.37 11.93
N ILE A 112 5.03 -3.20 12.44
CA ILE A 112 4.71 -4.54 12.95
C ILE A 112 3.75 -4.46 14.14
N GLN A 113 3.94 -3.49 15.03
CA GLN A 113 3.06 -3.29 16.18
C GLN A 113 1.64 -2.92 15.75
N ILE A 114 1.49 -1.96 14.83
CA ILE A 114 0.20 -1.58 14.25
C ILE A 114 -0.47 -2.83 13.63
N ILE A 115 0.25 -3.61 12.84
CA ILE A 115 -0.29 -4.82 12.18
C ILE A 115 -0.84 -5.81 13.21
N ARG A 116 -0.16 -6.00 14.34
CA ARG A 116 -0.61 -6.86 15.44
C ARG A 116 -1.85 -6.31 16.13
N GLU A 117 -1.92 -5.01 16.36
CA GLU A 117 -3.05 -4.34 17.01
C GLU A 117 -4.35 -4.47 16.20
N TYR A 118 -4.25 -4.46 14.87
CA TYR A 118 -5.37 -4.71 13.97
C TYR A 118 -5.66 -6.20 13.72
N GLY A 119 -4.92 -7.11 14.37
CA GLY A 119 -5.14 -8.55 14.30
C GLY A 119 -4.78 -9.19 12.96
N TYR A 120 -3.91 -8.57 12.16
CA TYR A 120 -3.46 -9.12 10.90
C TYR A 120 -2.22 -10.00 11.08
N GLU A 121 -2.19 -11.12 10.36
CA GLU A 121 -1.02 -11.99 10.30
C GLU A 121 0.08 -11.34 9.46
N TYR A 122 1.25 -11.12 10.08
CA TYR A 122 2.43 -10.60 9.41
C TYR A 122 3.38 -11.75 9.05
N ASN A 123 3.29 -12.23 7.80
CA ASN A 123 4.25 -13.18 7.23
C ASN A 123 5.42 -12.44 6.55
#